data_AF-A0A1E1WFL2-F1
#
_entry.id   AF-A0A1E1WFL2-F1
#
_cell.length_a   1.000
_cell.length_b   1.000
_cell.length_c   1.000
_cell.angle_alpha   90.00
_cell.angle_beta   90.00
_cell.angle_gamma   90.00
#
_symmetry.space_group_name_H-M   'P 1'
#
loop_
_entity.id
_entity.type
_entity.pdbx_description
1 polymer ?
#
loop_
_entity_poly.entity_id
_entity_poly.type
_entity_poly.pdbx_seq_one_letter_code
_entity_poly.pdbx_strand_id
1 'polypeptide(L)'
;RSLVCGPNADCVDSQCRCRPNFFGTPPFCRYECLSSSDCDWHLTCTNRRCVDPCPGACGLAALCSPVAHEPRCTCPPGTTGNPLAACRPIENIQIKPPNDP
;
A
#
# COMPACT_ATOMS: atom_id res chain seq x y z
N ARG A 1 28.59 25.00 -24.42
CA ARG A 1 27.36 24.18 -24.39
C ARG A 1 26.89 24.14 -22.94
N SER A 2 25.84 24.88 -22.58
CA SER A 2 25.36 24.91 -21.20
C SER A 2 24.87 23.52 -20.79
N LEU A 3 25.37 23.00 -19.68
CA LEU A 3 24.97 21.70 -19.15
C LEU A 3 23.55 21.86 -18.56
N VAL A 4 22.54 21.47 -19.33
CA VAL A 4 21.17 21.40 -18.83
C VAL A 4 21.00 20.03 -18.20
N CYS A 5 20.63 19.98 -16.91
CA CYS A 5 20.53 18.75 -16.11
C CYS A 5 19.46 17.74 -16.56
N GLY A 6 18.76 18.03 -17.65
CA GLY A 6 17.64 17.24 -18.13
C GLY A 6 16.33 17.55 -17.39
N PRO A 7 15.20 16.99 -17.85
CA PRO A 7 13.92 17.15 -17.20
C PRO A 7 13.93 16.53 -15.79
N ASN A 8 13.15 17.11 -14.88
CA ASN A 8 12.98 16.64 -13.51
C ASN A 8 14.26 16.56 -12.67
N ALA A 9 15.28 17.31 -13.06
CA ALA A 9 16.52 17.46 -12.32
C ALA A 9 16.81 18.93 -12.05
N ASP A 10 17.43 19.21 -10.91
CA ASP A 10 17.94 20.53 -10.56
C ASP A 10 19.48 20.50 -10.53
N CYS A 11 20.07 21.66 -10.77
CA CYS A 11 21.52 21.87 -10.62
C CYS A 11 21.79 22.34 -9.19
N VAL A 12 22.54 21.55 -8.42
CA VAL A 12 22.96 21.87 -7.06
C VAL A 12 24.49 21.73 -7.02
N ASP A 13 25.20 22.81 -6.67
CA ASP A 13 26.67 22.83 -6.60
C ASP A 13 27.39 22.31 -7.87
N SER A 14 26.90 22.71 -9.05
CA SER A 14 27.39 22.25 -10.36
C SER A 14 27.21 20.75 -10.62
N GLN A 15 26.39 20.06 -9.82
CA GLN A 15 26.00 18.66 -10.03
C GLN A 15 24.50 18.57 -10.28
N CYS A 16 24.13 17.75 -11.27
CA CYS A 16 22.74 17.46 -11.53
C CYS A 16 22.21 16.44 -10.52
N ARG A 17 21.04 16.70 -9.95
CA ARG A 17 20.35 15.77 -9.04
C ARG A 17 18.87 15.72 -9.42
N CYS A 18 18.27 14.52 -9.35
CA CYS A 18 16.83 14.41 -9.55
C CYS A 18 16.08 15.21 -8.47
N ARG A 19 15.00 15.88 -8.89
CA ARG A 19 14.08 16.57 -7.98
C ARG A 19 13.50 15.59 -6.96
N PRO A 20 12.99 16.08 -5.81
CA PRO A 20 12.24 15.24 -4.88
C PRO A 20 11.12 14.46 -5.62
N ASN A 21 10.99 13.17 -5.27
CA ASN A 21 10.07 12.21 -5.89
C ASN A 21 10.38 11.78 -7.34
N PHE A 22 11.55 12.14 -7.88
CA PHE A 22 12.08 11.58 -9.12
C PHE A 22 13.28 10.68 -8.84
N PHE A 23 13.40 9.62 -9.65
CA PHE A 23 14.32 8.50 -9.47
C PHE A 23 15.17 8.29 -10.72
N GLY A 24 16.34 7.69 -10.53
CA GLY A 24 17.34 7.44 -11.58
C GLY A 24 18.53 8.39 -11.48
N THR A 25 19.26 8.51 -12.59
CA THR A 25 20.47 9.33 -12.69
C THR A 25 20.27 10.39 -13.77
N PRO A 26 20.52 11.69 -13.48
CA PRO A 26 20.43 12.74 -14.49
C PRO A 26 21.28 12.43 -15.74
N PRO A 27 20.80 12.79 -16.95
CA PRO A 27 19.58 13.54 -17.25
C PRO A 27 18.30 12.69 -17.28
N PHE A 28 18.36 11.41 -16.92
CA PHE A 28 17.25 10.45 -17.05
C PHE A 28 16.45 10.28 -15.75
N CYS A 29 16.05 11.41 -15.16
CA CYS A 29 15.18 11.43 -13.98
C CYS A 29 13.72 11.17 -14.39
N ARG A 30 13.12 10.15 -13.78
CA ARG A 30 11.74 9.70 -14.05
C ARG A 30 10.95 9.51 -12.76
N TYR A 31 9.66 9.28 -12.88
CA TYR A 31 8.87 8.82 -11.73
C TYR A 31 9.31 7.43 -11.29
N GLU A 32 8.95 7.06 -10.07
CA GLU A 32 9.23 5.72 -9.56
C GLU A 32 8.46 4.66 -10.36
N CYS A 33 7.19 4.91 -10.61
CA CYS A 33 6.29 4.02 -11.33
C CYS A 33 5.31 4.81 -12.23
N LEU A 34 4.83 4.14 -13.28
CA LEU A 34 3.69 4.58 -14.09
C LEU A 34 2.48 3.65 -13.89
N SER A 35 2.73 2.42 -13.46
CA SER A 35 1.76 1.37 -13.20
C SER A 35 2.19 0.53 -12.00
N SER A 36 1.27 -0.17 -11.34
CA SER A 36 1.62 -1.00 -10.18
C SER A 36 2.58 -2.13 -10.50
N SER A 37 2.62 -2.62 -11.75
CA SER A 37 3.59 -3.61 -12.22
C SER A 37 5.03 -3.10 -12.27
N ASP A 38 5.27 -1.79 -12.17
CA ASP A 38 6.61 -1.22 -12.04
C ASP A 38 7.14 -1.32 -10.60
N CYS A 39 6.26 -1.63 -9.63
CA CYS A 39 6.59 -1.75 -8.22
C CYS A 39 6.84 -3.21 -7.82
N ASP A 40 7.44 -3.41 -6.65
CA ASP A 40 7.47 -4.74 -6.02
C ASP A 40 6.05 -5.27 -5.79
N TRP A 41 5.91 -6.60 -5.75
CA TRP A 41 4.61 -7.31 -5.69
C TRP A 41 3.70 -6.88 -4.53
N HIS A 42 4.26 -6.33 -3.45
CA HIS A 42 3.56 -5.91 -2.24
C HIS A 42 3.23 -4.41 -2.21
N LEU A 43 3.60 -3.64 -3.23
CA LEU A 43 3.38 -2.20 -3.34
C LEU A 43 2.42 -1.88 -4.48
N THR A 44 1.83 -0.69 -4.48
CA THR A 44 0.95 -0.23 -5.56
C THR A 44 1.38 1.16 -6.04
N CYS A 45 1.19 1.45 -7.33
CA CYS A 45 1.58 2.74 -7.88
C CYS A 45 0.49 3.78 -7.61
N THR A 46 0.70 4.64 -6.62
CA THR A 46 -0.21 5.75 -6.29
C THR A 46 0.54 7.06 -6.41
N ASN A 47 -0.01 8.02 -7.15
CA ASN A 47 0.63 9.33 -7.38
C ASN A 47 2.09 9.22 -7.85
N ARG A 48 2.36 8.23 -8.72
CA ARG A 48 3.67 7.98 -9.34
C ARG A 48 4.77 7.55 -8.34
N ARG A 49 4.34 6.98 -7.20
CA ARG A 49 5.17 6.39 -6.15
C ARG A 49 4.67 4.98 -5.81
N CYS A 50 5.60 4.09 -5.53
CA CYS A 50 5.30 2.75 -5.02
C CYS A 50 5.05 2.84 -3.52
N VAL A 51 3.82 2.56 -3.10
CA VAL A 51 3.38 2.67 -1.70
C VAL A 51 2.68 1.41 -1.25
N ASP A 52 2.68 1.16 0.06
CA ASP A 52 1.90 0.07 0.65
C ASP A 52 0.40 0.31 0.42
N PRO A 53 -0.36 -0.64 -0.16
CA PRO A 53 -1.80 -0.50 -0.36
C PRO A 53 -2.63 -0.63 0.93
N CYS A 54 -2.06 -1.11 2.05
CA CYS A 54 -2.81 -1.43 3.26
C CYS A 54 -3.32 -0.25 4.11
N PRO A 55 -2.57 0.87 4.28
CA PRO A 55 -3.01 1.98 5.12
C PRO A 55 -4.38 2.53 4.69
N GLY A 56 -5.38 2.37 5.58
CA GLY A 56 -6.74 2.85 5.36
C GLY A 56 -7.62 1.97 4.46
N ALA A 57 -7.13 0.82 3.98
CA ALA A 57 -7.89 -0.04 3.07
C ALA A 57 -8.90 -0.96 3.77
N CYS A 58 -8.59 -1.42 4.99
CA CYS A 58 -9.41 -2.41 5.70
C CYS A 58 -10.24 -1.79 6.83
N GLY A 59 -11.34 -2.46 7.16
CA GLY A 59 -12.25 -2.08 8.23
C GLY A 59 -11.67 -2.29 9.63
N LEU A 60 -12.44 -1.89 10.64
CA LEU A 60 -12.00 -1.96 12.03
C LEU A 60 -11.68 -3.41 12.44
N ALA A 61 -10.54 -3.61 13.13
CA ALA A 61 -10.06 -4.91 13.60
C ALA A 61 -9.83 -5.98 12.51
N ALA A 62 -9.79 -5.59 11.23
CA ALA A 62 -9.39 -6.47 10.14
C ALA A 62 -7.86 -6.47 9.98
N LEU A 63 -7.30 -7.60 9.54
CA LEU A 63 -5.92 -7.72 9.10
C LEU A 63 -5.82 -7.38 7.62
N CYS A 64 -4.83 -6.58 7.26
CA CYS A 64 -4.47 -6.31 5.88
C CYS A 64 -3.20 -7.07 5.49
N SER A 65 -3.20 -7.65 4.29
CA SER A 65 -2.01 -8.15 3.62
C SER A 65 -2.03 -7.72 2.15
N PRO A 66 -0.93 -7.22 1.59
CA PRO A 66 -0.87 -6.91 0.17
C PRO A 66 -0.83 -8.22 -0.65
N VAL A 67 -1.61 -8.29 -1.72
CA VAL A 67 -1.62 -9.40 -2.68
C VAL A 67 -1.76 -8.82 -4.07
N ALA A 68 -0.78 -9.07 -4.95
CA ALA A 68 -0.80 -8.60 -6.34
C ALA A 68 -1.08 -7.09 -6.47
N HIS A 69 -0.34 -6.26 -5.74
CA HIS A 69 -0.50 -4.80 -5.70
C HIS A 69 -1.83 -4.27 -5.14
N GLU A 70 -2.64 -5.13 -4.51
CA GLU A 70 -3.94 -4.77 -3.92
C GLU A 70 -4.00 -5.13 -2.42
N PRO A 71 -4.76 -4.38 -1.61
CA PRO A 71 -4.94 -4.72 -0.21
C PRO A 71 -5.95 -5.86 -0.07
N ARG A 72 -5.56 -6.92 0.64
CA ARG A 72 -6.48 -8.01 0.99
C ARG A 72 -6.81 -7.96 2.47
N CYS A 73 -8.09 -7.76 2.76
CA CYS A 73 -8.62 -7.64 4.11
C CYS A 73 -9.21 -8.96 4.60
N THR A 74 -8.87 -9.38 5.81
CA THR A 74 -9.37 -10.61 6.43
C THR A 74 -9.70 -10.39 7.90
N CYS A 75 -10.71 -11.09 8.42
CA CYS A 75 -10.95 -11.11 9.85
C CYS A 75 -9.95 -12.07 10.53
N PRO A 76 -9.23 -11.64 11.58
CA PRO A 76 -8.30 -12.52 12.30
C PRO A 76 -9.02 -13.71 12.93
N PRO A 77 -8.29 -14.81 13.25
CA PRO A 77 -8.88 -15.97 13.93
C PRO A 77 -9.66 -15.60 15.19
N GLY A 78 -10.83 -16.22 15.38
CA GLY A 78 -11.73 -15.91 16.51
C GLY A 78 -12.66 -14.70 16.28
N THR A 79 -12.60 -14.07 15.11
CA THR A 79 -13.50 -12.97 14.72
C THR A 79 -14.28 -13.28 13.44
N THR A 80 -15.38 -12.57 13.23
CA THR A 80 -16.26 -12.67 12.06
C THR A 80 -16.80 -11.29 11.68
N GLY A 81 -17.37 -11.15 10.49
CA GLY A 81 -17.92 -9.89 9.99
C GLY A 81 -17.48 -9.57 8.57
N ASN A 82 -17.61 -8.30 8.19
CA ASN A 82 -17.14 -7.80 6.91
C ASN A 82 -15.77 -7.13 7.11
N PRO A 83 -14.65 -7.68 6.60
CA PRO A 83 -13.32 -7.14 6.82
C PRO A 83 -13.07 -5.77 6.16
N LEU A 84 -13.96 -5.30 5.28
CA LEU A 84 -13.93 -3.93 4.75
C LEU A 84 -14.66 -2.93 5.65
N ALA A 85 -15.50 -3.40 6.58
CA ALA A 85 -16.26 -2.55 7.50
C ALA A 85 -15.78 -2.72 8.95
N ALA A 86 -15.97 -3.92 9.50
CA ALA A 86 -15.51 -4.28 10.84
C ALA A 86 -15.52 -5.80 11.04
N CYS A 87 -14.53 -6.30 11.79
CA CYS A 87 -14.52 -7.63 12.36
C CYS A 87 -14.88 -7.56 13.85
N ARG A 88 -15.65 -8.54 14.33
CA ARG A 88 -16.09 -8.65 15.73
C ARG A 88 -15.82 -10.06 16.28
N PRO A 89 -15.64 -10.24 17.59
CA PRO A 89 -15.50 -11.57 18.18
C PRO A 89 -16.66 -12.49 17.77
N ILE A 90 -16.35 -13.76 17.51
CA ILE A 90 -17.39 -14.77 17.35
C ILE A 90 -18.03 -14.98 18.72
N GLU A 91 -19.33 -14.68 18.85
CA GLU A 91 -20.07 -15.03 20.04
C GLU A 91 -20.11 -16.55 20.15
N ASN A 92 -19.43 -17.09 21.15
CA ASN A 92 -19.65 -18.46 21.56
C ASN A 92 -21.10 -18.52 22.02
N ILE A 93 -21.99 -19.03 21.17
CA ILE A 93 -23.28 -19.52 21.63
C ILE A 93 -22.92 -20.63 22.62
N GLN A 94 -22.87 -20.27 23.90
CA GLN A 94 -22.96 -21.24 24.97
C GLN A 94 -24.22 -22.02 24.62
N ILE A 95 -24.05 -23.27 24.16
CA ILE A 95 -25.17 -24.19 24.03
C ILE A 95 -25.69 -24.28 25.46
N LYS A 96 -26.72 -23.48 25.77
CA LYS A 96 -27.43 -23.64 27.02
C LYS A 96 -27.92 -25.09 26.94
N PRO A 97 -27.51 -25.97 27.87
CA PRO A 97 -27.98 -27.35 27.82
C PRO A 97 -29.50 -27.31 27.67
N PRO A 98 -30.10 -28.20 26.85
CA PRO A 98 -31.54 -28.26 26.72
C PRO A 98 -32.12 -28.22 28.14
N ASN A 99 -32.99 -27.26 28.43
CA ASN A 99 -33.72 -27.26 29.69
C ASN A 99 -34.53 -28.56 29.67
N ASP A 100 -34.06 -29.57 30.39
CA ASP A 100 -34.83 -30.79 30.60
C ASP A 100 -36.05 -30.41 31.47
N PRO A 101 -37.28 -30.82 31.11
CA PRO A 101 -38.53 -30.32 31.70
C PRO A 101 -38.70 -30.52 33.21
#